data_AF-A0A7C1DXT6-F1
#
_entry.id   AF-A0A7C1DXT6-F1
#
_cell.length_a   1.000
_cell.length_b   1.000
_cell.length_c   1.000
_cell.angle_alpha   90.00
_cell.angle_beta   90.00
_cell.angle_gamma   90.00
#
_symmetry.space_group_name_H-M   'P 1'
#
loop_
_entity.id
_entity.type
_entity.pdbx_description
1 polymer ?
#
loop_
_entity_poly.entity_id
_entity_poly.type
_entity_poly.pdbx_seq_one_letter_code
_entity_poly.pdbx_strand_id
1 'polypeptide(L)'
;MEFSRAPADRDLVAAGAMLHDIGRATTHSIAHGQAGAETCRDFGFPADICRIVERHIGAGMTADECALQDLLPRDCVPATLEEKIVAHADNLVRGRHEISIEARLLRSPHLSRRIKTRMYRLAREVELFR
;
A
#
# COMPACT_ATOMS: atom_id res chain seq x y z
N MET A 1 8.27 -17.96 -29.31
CA MET A 1 7.50 -16.73 -29.03
C MET A 1 7.70 -16.41 -27.56
N GLU A 2 8.58 -15.44 -27.26
CA GLU A 2 8.65 -14.89 -25.90
C GLU A 2 7.42 -14.02 -25.70
N PHE A 3 6.49 -14.48 -24.87
CA PHE A 3 5.48 -13.60 -24.32
C PHE A 3 6.24 -12.61 -23.42
N SER A 4 6.31 -11.35 -23.84
CA SER A 4 6.68 -10.25 -22.95
C SER A 4 5.75 -10.32 -21.74
N ARG A 5 6.26 -10.88 -20.63
CA ARG A 5 5.52 -10.95 -19.38
C ARG A 5 5.30 -9.49 -18.97
N ALA A 6 4.04 -9.10 -18.78
CA ALA A 6 3.74 -7.77 -18.26
C ALA A 6 4.62 -7.52 -17.01
N PRO A 7 5.12 -6.29 -16.80
CA PRO A 7 6.12 -6.02 -15.76
C PRO A 7 5.62 -6.34 -14.34
N ALA A 8 4.30 -6.43 -14.16
CA ALA A 8 3.63 -6.81 -12.92
C ALA A 8 2.73 -8.04 -13.13
N ASP A 9 2.61 -8.87 -12.10
CA ASP A 9 1.60 -9.92 -12.02
C ASP A 9 0.21 -9.31 -11.74
N ARG A 10 -0.69 -9.39 -12.74
CA ARG A 10 -2.02 -8.78 -12.66
C ARG A 10 -2.93 -9.46 -11.65
N ASP A 11 -2.81 -10.77 -11.47
CA ASP A 11 -3.65 -11.52 -10.55
C ASP A 11 -3.25 -11.20 -9.11
N LEU A 12 -1.95 -11.04 -8.86
CA LEU A 12 -1.44 -10.59 -7.57
C LEU A 12 -1.86 -9.15 -7.25
N VAL A 13 -1.78 -8.23 -8.23
CA VAL A 13 -2.29 -6.86 -8.05
C VAL A 13 -3.78 -6.85 -7.74
N ALA A 14 -4.59 -7.61 -8.48
CA ALA A 14 -6.03 -7.69 -8.27
C ALA A 14 -6.37 -8.24 -6.88
N ALA A 15 -5.74 -9.35 -6.47
CA ALA A 15 -5.94 -9.93 -5.15
C ALA A 15 -5.52 -8.97 -4.03
N GLY A 16 -4.35 -8.34 -4.16
CA GLY A 16 -3.87 -7.33 -3.23
C GLY A 16 -4.81 -6.12 -3.13
N ALA A 17 -5.32 -5.62 -4.26
CA ALA A 17 -6.27 -4.52 -4.30
C ALA A 17 -7.62 -4.86 -3.65
N MET A 18 -8.10 -6.10 -3.78
CA MET A 18 -9.34 -6.53 -3.09
C MET A 18 -9.16 -6.64 -1.57
N LEU A 19 -7.97 -7.03 -1.13
CA LEU A 19 -7.70 -7.36 0.27
C LEU A 19 -6.99 -6.27 1.07
N HIS A 20 -6.47 -5.22 0.43
CA HIS A 20 -5.59 -4.22 1.09
C HIS A 20 -6.18 -3.67 2.39
N ASP A 21 -7.50 -3.46 2.45
CA ASP A 21 -8.21 -2.88 3.59
C ASP A 21 -8.92 -3.93 4.48
N ILE A 22 -8.65 -5.25 4.31
CA ILE A 22 -9.35 -6.32 5.07
C ILE A 22 -9.21 -6.15 6.59
N GLY A 23 -8.09 -5.59 7.06
CA GLY A 23 -7.86 -5.31 8.48
C GLY A 23 -8.84 -4.30 9.08
N ARG A 24 -9.62 -3.58 8.26
CA ARG A 24 -10.71 -2.71 8.73
C ARG A 24 -11.83 -3.46 9.43
N ALA A 25 -11.95 -4.77 9.22
CA ALA A 25 -12.84 -5.61 10.01
C ALA A 25 -12.41 -5.75 11.47
N THR A 26 -11.12 -5.51 11.77
CA THR A 26 -10.54 -5.61 13.12
C THR A 26 -10.33 -4.23 13.76
N THR A 27 -9.86 -3.24 12.99
CA THR A 27 -9.55 -1.91 13.51
C THR A 27 -9.73 -0.80 12.48
N HIS A 28 -10.20 0.36 12.94
CA HIS A 28 -10.26 1.59 12.13
C HIS A 28 -9.03 2.49 12.30
N SER A 29 -8.02 2.08 13.07
CA SER A 29 -6.75 2.82 13.20
C SER A 29 -5.79 2.55 12.05
N ILE A 30 -4.61 3.16 12.08
CA ILE A 30 -3.51 2.90 11.13
C ILE A 30 -3.01 1.45 11.18
N ALA A 31 -3.29 0.73 12.28
CA ALA A 31 -2.90 -0.66 12.47
C ALA A 31 -3.57 -1.65 11.51
N HIS A 32 -4.62 -1.24 10.77
CA HIS A 32 -5.34 -2.12 9.86
C HIS A 32 -4.45 -2.76 8.78
N GLY A 33 -3.33 -2.13 8.39
CA GLY A 33 -2.37 -2.75 7.48
C GLY A 33 -1.74 -4.03 8.08
N GLN A 34 -1.18 -3.94 9.28
CA GLN A 34 -0.59 -5.10 9.97
C GLN A 34 -1.64 -6.12 10.39
N ALA A 35 -2.78 -5.66 10.93
CA ALA A 35 -3.88 -6.54 11.34
C ALA A 35 -4.48 -7.30 10.14
N GLY A 36 -4.62 -6.63 8.99
CA GLY A 36 -5.07 -7.25 7.75
C GLY A 36 -4.07 -8.26 7.22
N ALA A 37 -2.78 -7.96 7.29
CA ALA A 37 -1.74 -8.90 6.88
C ALA A 37 -1.71 -10.16 7.77
N GLU A 38 -1.91 -10.02 9.08
CA GLU A 38 -2.05 -11.14 10.01
C GLU A 38 -3.30 -11.96 9.72
N THR A 39 -4.44 -11.30 9.48
CA THR A 39 -5.67 -11.96 9.03
C THR A 39 -5.44 -12.78 7.75
N CYS A 40 -4.74 -12.23 6.76
CA CYS A 40 -4.42 -12.95 5.53
C CYS A 40 -3.53 -14.17 5.78
N ARG A 41 -2.55 -14.07 6.68
CA ARG A 41 -1.68 -15.21 7.05
C ARG A 41 -2.50 -16.32 7.73
N ASP A 42 -3.41 -15.96 8.62
CA ASP A 42 -4.27 -16.92 9.34
C ASP A 42 -5.21 -17.68 8.39
N PHE A 43 -5.69 -17.03 7.32
CA PHE A 43 -6.47 -17.67 6.26
C PHE A 43 -5.62 -18.47 5.25
N GLY A 44 -4.29 -18.48 5.40
CA GLY A 44 -3.39 -19.22 4.52
C GLY A 44 -3.15 -18.56 3.15
N PHE A 45 -3.36 -17.26 3.02
CA PHE A 45 -3.03 -16.55 1.79
C PHE A 45 -1.51 -16.52 1.54
N PRO A 46 -1.07 -16.50 0.27
CA PRO A 46 0.33 -16.32 -0.10
C PRO A 46 0.98 -15.11 0.59
N ALA A 47 2.27 -15.26 0.92
CA ALA A 47 3.04 -14.21 1.59
C ALA A 47 3.07 -12.88 0.81
N ASP A 48 3.00 -12.95 -0.53
CA ASP A 48 3.03 -11.78 -1.41
C ASP A 48 1.77 -10.92 -1.24
N ILE A 49 0.60 -11.56 -1.12
CA ILE A 49 -0.67 -10.88 -0.80
C ILE A 49 -0.58 -10.26 0.60
N CYS A 50 -0.09 -11.02 1.59
CA CYS A 50 0.04 -10.52 2.96
C CYS A 50 0.93 -9.26 3.02
N ARG A 51 2.02 -9.21 2.25
CA ARG A 51 2.90 -8.03 2.17
C ARG A 51 2.23 -6.86 1.47
N ILE A 52 1.46 -7.08 0.40
CA ILE A 52 0.69 -6.00 -0.22
C ILE A 52 -0.25 -5.36 0.80
N VAL A 53 -1.00 -6.17 1.55
CA VAL A 53 -1.91 -5.69 2.61
C VAL A 53 -1.13 -4.94 3.70
N GLU A 54 0.02 -5.44 4.15
CA GLU A 54 0.82 -4.78 5.20
C GLU A 54 1.42 -3.43 4.76
N ARG A 55 1.68 -3.26 3.46
CA ARG A 55 2.50 -2.18 2.89
C ARG A 55 1.70 -1.10 2.14
N HIS A 56 0.39 -1.28 1.96
CA HIS A 56 -0.40 -0.42 1.07
C HIS A 56 -0.57 1.02 1.57
N ILE A 57 -0.52 1.25 2.89
CA ILE A 57 -0.92 2.54 3.47
C ILE A 57 0.03 3.65 3.00
N GLY A 58 -0.50 4.60 2.23
CA GLY A 58 0.31 5.69 1.71
C GLY A 58 1.39 5.17 0.76
N ALA A 59 2.65 5.29 1.16
CA ALA A 59 3.77 4.66 0.45
C ALA A 59 4.55 3.75 1.41
N GLY A 60 3.80 3.04 2.25
CA GLY A 60 4.31 2.26 3.37
C GLY A 60 4.83 3.09 4.53
N MET A 61 5.36 2.40 5.53
CA MET A 61 6.01 2.96 6.72
C MET A 61 7.31 2.20 6.99
N THR A 62 8.38 2.89 7.37
CA THR A 62 9.61 2.22 7.84
C THR A 62 9.36 1.58 9.20
N ALA A 63 10.23 0.66 9.64
CA ALA A 63 10.13 0.05 10.97
C ALA A 63 10.08 1.10 12.10
N ASP A 64 10.89 2.16 12.02
CA ASP A 64 10.85 3.27 12.97
C ASP A 64 9.52 4.04 12.94
N GLU A 65 8.95 4.27 11.74
CA GLU A 65 7.66 4.95 11.59
C GLU A 65 6.53 4.08 12.15
N CYS A 66 6.59 2.75 11.97
CA CYS A 66 5.69 1.81 12.61
C CYS A 66 5.80 1.87 14.14
N ALA A 67 7.02 1.84 14.69
CA ALA A 67 7.24 1.93 16.13
C ALA A 67 6.70 3.25 16.73
N LEU A 68 6.89 4.38 16.02
CA LEU A 68 6.34 5.69 16.41
C LEU A 68 4.80 5.76 16.35
N GLN A 69 4.14 4.77 15.76
CA GLN A 69 2.69 4.64 15.69
C GLN A 69 2.17 3.50 16.59
N ASP A 70 3.00 3.02 17.53
CA ASP A 70 2.70 1.88 18.41
C ASP A 70 2.35 0.59 17.64
N LEU A 71 2.90 0.43 16.45
CA LEU A 71 2.80 -0.79 15.64
C LEU A 71 4.02 -1.68 15.84
N LEU A 72 3.94 -2.93 15.36
CA LEU A 72 5.11 -3.81 15.33
C LEU A 72 6.19 -3.17 14.44
N PRO A 73 7.47 -3.13 14.86
CA PRO A 73 8.54 -2.45 14.13
C PRO A 73 8.99 -3.26 12.91
N ARG A 74 8.13 -3.32 11.88
CA ARG A 74 8.35 -4.03 10.62
C ARG A 74 8.56 -3.02 9.49
N ASP A 75 9.42 -3.34 8.53
CA ASP A 75 9.55 -2.52 7.33
C ASP A 75 8.38 -2.78 6.38
N CYS A 76 7.46 -1.81 6.37
CA CYS A 76 6.24 -1.83 5.60
C CYS A 76 6.33 -0.95 4.34
N VAL A 77 7.53 -0.63 3.83
CA VAL A 77 7.68 0.10 2.57
C VAL A 77 7.48 -0.84 1.37
N PRO A 78 6.65 -0.48 0.36
CA PRO A 78 6.47 -1.26 -0.86
C PRO A 78 7.79 -1.51 -1.59
N ALA A 79 8.08 -2.79 -1.86
CA ALA A 79 9.32 -3.23 -2.50
C ALA A 79 9.09 -3.69 -3.94
N THR A 80 8.07 -4.54 -4.18
CA THR A 80 7.77 -5.07 -5.52
C THR A 80 6.90 -4.10 -6.32
N LEU A 81 6.82 -4.31 -7.64
CA LEU A 81 5.98 -3.47 -8.49
C LEU A 81 4.49 -3.62 -8.13
N GLU A 82 4.04 -4.83 -7.77
CA GLU A 82 2.65 -5.09 -7.36
C GLU A 82 2.31 -4.37 -6.06
N GLU A 83 3.19 -4.43 -5.05
CA GLU A 83 3.05 -3.68 -3.79
C GLU A 83 2.95 -2.17 -4.06
N LYS A 84 3.82 -1.66 -4.94
CA LYS A 84 3.85 -0.24 -5.33
C LYS A 84 2.60 0.20 -6.07
N ILE A 85 2.10 -0.62 -7.00
CA ILE A 85 0.88 -0.35 -7.76
C ILE A 85 -0.32 -0.23 -6.81
N VAL A 86 -0.50 -1.19 -5.89
CA VAL A 86 -1.64 -1.18 -4.97
C VAL A 86 -1.57 0.00 -4.00
N ALA A 87 -0.39 0.27 -3.41
CA ALA A 87 -0.20 1.42 -2.53
C ALA A 87 -0.46 2.76 -3.25
N HIS A 88 0.00 2.89 -4.50
CA HIS A 88 -0.25 4.07 -5.32
C HIS A 88 -1.73 4.21 -5.67
N ALA A 89 -2.39 3.15 -6.12
CA ALA A 89 -3.81 3.16 -6.46
C ALA A 89 -4.68 3.56 -5.26
N ASP A 90 -4.40 3.07 -4.05
CA ASP A 90 -5.08 3.49 -2.82
C ASP A 90 -4.95 5.01 -2.59
N ASN A 91 -3.78 5.59 -2.88
CA ASN A 91 -3.58 7.04 -2.76
C ASN A 91 -4.44 7.87 -3.71
N LEU A 92 -4.83 7.30 -4.84
CA LEU A 92 -5.60 7.98 -5.87
C LEU A 92 -7.11 7.81 -5.70
N VAL A 93 -7.59 7.14 -4.65
CA VAL A 93 -9.04 6.94 -4.43
C VAL A 93 -9.49 7.63 -3.14
N ARG A 94 -10.65 8.29 -3.21
CA ARG A 94 -11.36 8.82 -2.05
C ARG A 94 -12.84 8.48 -2.16
N GLY A 95 -13.31 7.55 -1.34
CA GLY A 95 -14.67 7.04 -1.41
C GLY A 95 -14.90 6.37 -2.76
N ARG A 96 -15.68 7.00 -3.65
CA ARG A 96 -15.97 6.49 -5.00
C ARG A 96 -15.32 7.32 -6.11
N HIS A 97 -14.46 8.27 -5.76
CA HIS A 97 -13.87 9.22 -6.70
C HIS A 97 -12.36 9.04 -6.79
N GLU A 98 -11.85 9.06 -8.02
CA GLU A 98 -10.42 9.18 -8.28
C GLU A 98 -9.96 10.63 -8.00
N ILE A 99 -8.77 10.77 -7.44
CA ILE A 99 -8.11 12.04 -7.13
C ILE A 99 -6.65 11.96 -7.58
N SER A 100 -6.03 13.11 -7.87
CA SER A 100 -4.61 13.15 -8.16
C SER A 100 -3.76 12.97 -6.90
N ILE A 101 -2.48 12.60 -7.07
CA ILE A 101 -1.54 12.55 -5.95
C ILE A 101 -1.37 13.91 -5.28
N GLU A 102 -1.36 15.01 -6.04
CA GLU A 102 -1.30 16.38 -5.51
C GLU A 102 -2.51 16.67 -4.62
N ALA A 103 -3.71 16.29 -5.06
CA ALA A 103 -4.92 16.45 -4.28
C ALA A 103 -4.89 15.61 -2.98
N ARG A 104 -4.37 14.38 -3.02
CA ARG A 104 -4.17 13.54 -1.83
C ARG A 104 -3.18 14.19 -0.85
N LEU A 105 -2.07 14.74 -1.34
CA LEU A 105 -1.04 15.38 -0.52
C LEU A 105 -1.53 16.68 0.14
N LEU A 106 -2.25 17.53 -0.61
CA LEU A 106 -2.86 18.77 -0.09
C LEU A 106 -3.87 18.48 1.04
N ARG A 107 -4.60 17.36 0.93
CA ARG A 107 -5.62 16.95 1.92
C ARG A 107 -5.05 16.20 3.12
N SER A 108 -3.75 15.98 3.18
CA SER A 108 -3.09 15.24 4.26
C SER A 108 -2.15 16.15 5.08
N PRO A 109 -2.62 17.29 5.63
CA PRO A 109 -1.74 18.27 6.28
C PRO A 109 -0.99 17.70 7.47
N HIS A 110 -1.58 16.73 8.17
CA HIS A 110 -1.02 16.03 9.33
C HIS A 110 0.17 15.12 9.00
N LEU A 111 0.35 14.70 7.74
CA LEU A 111 1.49 13.86 7.35
C LEU A 111 2.79 14.67 7.27
N SER A 112 3.87 14.07 7.76
CA SER A 112 5.21 14.66 7.71
C SER A 112 5.67 14.89 6.26
N ARG A 113 6.59 15.85 6.08
CA ARG A 113 7.19 16.13 4.77
C ARG A 113 7.87 14.90 4.16
N ARG A 114 8.46 14.04 5.00
CA ARG A 114 9.12 12.79 4.58
C ARG A 114 8.13 11.82 3.96
N ILE A 115 6.99 11.57 4.62
CA ILE A 115 5.93 10.68 4.13
C ILE A 115 5.34 11.23 2.82
N LYS A 116 5.00 12.53 2.78
CA LYS A 116 4.48 13.19 1.57
C LYS A 116 5.43 13.07 0.38
N THR A 117 6.73 13.23 0.62
CA THR A 117 7.76 13.09 -0.40
C THR A 117 7.87 11.64 -0.89
N ARG A 118 7.76 10.65 0.01
CA ARG A 118 7.76 9.23 -0.35
C ARG A 118 6.55 8.89 -1.21
N MET A 119 5.35 9.35 -0.84
CA MET A 119 4.12 9.19 -1.63
C MET A 119 4.24 9.78 -3.03
N TYR A 120 4.77 11.01 -3.15
CA TYR A 120 4.97 11.65 -4.45
C TYR A 120 5.98 10.89 -5.32
N ARG A 121 7.07 10.39 -4.74
CA ARG A 121 8.08 9.59 -5.46
C ARG A 121 7.49 8.26 -5.95
N LEU A 122 6.74 7.57 -5.10
CA LEU A 122 6.03 6.35 -5.47
C LEU A 122 5.10 6.61 -6.67
N ALA A 123 4.29 7.67 -6.62
CA ALA A 123 3.41 8.03 -7.72
C ALA A 123 4.19 8.27 -9.01
N ARG A 124 5.28 9.04 -8.95
CA ARG A 124 6.14 9.28 -10.11
C ARG A 124 6.79 8.02 -10.65
N GLU A 125 7.13 7.06 -9.80
CA GLU A 125 7.71 5.79 -10.21
C GLU A 125 6.69 4.92 -10.94
N VAL A 126 5.49 4.77 -10.37
CA VAL A 126 4.44 3.89 -10.91
C VAL A 126 3.81 4.45 -12.19
N GLU A 127 3.59 5.77 -12.27
CA GLU A 127 2.98 6.40 -13.45
C GLU A 127 3.88 6.34 -14.70
N LEU A 128 5.18 6.00 -14.57
CA LEU A 128 6.04 5.74 -15.74
C LEU A 128 5.62 4.50 -16.54
N PHE A 129 4.84 3.61 -15.93
CA PHE A 129 4.37 2.37 -16.53
C PHE A 129 2.93 2.45 -17.06
N ARG A 130 2.32 3.64 -17.04
CA ARG A 130 0.94 3.90 -17.49
C ARG A 130 0.82 4.07 -19.01
#